data_AF-A0A833XJK3-F1
#
_entry.id   AF-A0A833XJK3-F1
#
_cell.length_a   1.000
_cell.length_b   1.000
_cell.length_c   1.000
_cell.angle_alpha   90.00
_cell.angle_beta   90.00
_cell.angle_gamma   90.00
#
_symmetry.space_group_name_H-M   'P 1'
#
loop_
_entity.id
_entity.type
_entity.pdbx_description
1 polymer ?
#
loop_
_entity_poly.entity_id
_entity_poly.type
_entity_poly.pdbx_seq_one_letter_code
_entity_poly.pdbx_strand_id
1 'polypeptide(L)'
;MEIIFKFALNQGMSLHVVIVYRYAVATAVTAPFAIVLDKPVIDQSLYYNGMKYTTATFASAMCNILPALAFLMAWICGIEKVSIRSLHSQAKILGTIVTVGGAMVMTLFSGPMLKLPWTNRNTQ
;
A
#
# COMPACT_ATOMS: atom_id res chain seq x y z
N MET A 1 -22.14 -12.88 25.21
CA MET A 1 -22.30 -13.85 24.10
C MET A 1 -22.97 -15.15 24.52
N GLU A 2 -22.78 -15.63 25.75
CA GLU A 2 -23.39 -16.87 26.26
C GLU A 2 -24.93 -16.86 26.25
N ILE A 3 -25.57 -15.71 26.47
CA ILE A 3 -27.03 -15.57 26.58
C ILE A 3 -27.73 -15.85 25.24
N ILE A 4 -27.16 -15.36 24.14
CA ILE A 4 -27.67 -15.56 22.77
C ILE A 4 -27.46 -17.02 22.35
N PHE A 5 -26.32 -17.62 22.72
CA PHE A 5 -26.02 -19.02 22.46
C PHE A 5 -27.00 -19.95 23.17
N LYS A 6 -27.30 -19.68 24.44
CA LYS A 6 -28.27 -20.45 25.24
C LYS A 6 -29.70 -20.32 24.70
N PHE A 7 -30.10 -19.14 24.23
CA PHE A 7 -31.39 -18.92 23.57
C PHE A 7 -31.49 -19.65 22.22
N ALA A 8 -30.43 -19.59 21.41
CA ALA A 8 -30.33 -20.26 20.11
C ALA A 8 -30.43 -21.79 20.23
N LEU A 9 -29.75 -22.38 21.22
CA LEU A 9 -29.83 -23.81 21.48
C LEU A 9 -31.21 -24.24 22.01
N ASN A 10 -31.84 -23.42 22.86
CA ASN A 10 -33.18 -23.70 23.41
C ASN A 10 -34.30 -23.64 22.35
N GLN A 11 -34.04 -22.98 21.21
CA GLN A 11 -34.89 -22.95 20.02
C GLN A 11 -34.65 -24.17 19.10
N GLY A 12 -33.84 -25.15 19.50
CA GLY A 12 -33.57 -26.37 18.74
C GLY A 12 -32.49 -26.23 17.67
N MET A 13 -31.71 -25.15 17.67
CA MET A 13 -30.65 -24.94 16.68
C MET A 13 -29.45 -25.86 16.95
N SER A 14 -28.99 -26.57 15.92
CA SER A 14 -27.82 -27.45 16.04
C SER A 14 -26.54 -26.65 16.34
N LEU A 15 -25.77 -27.10 17.32
CA LEU A 15 -24.54 -26.47 17.80
C LEU A 15 -23.51 -26.22 16.69
N HIS A 16 -23.46 -27.12 15.68
CA HIS A 16 -22.59 -26.97 14.51
C HIS A 16 -22.91 -25.70 13.71
N VAL A 17 -24.18 -25.35 13.55
CA VAL A 17 -24.60 -24.18 12.76
C VAL A 17 -24.12 -22.88 13.43
N VAL A 18 -24.22 -22.80 14.75
CA VAL A 18 -23.78 -21.62 15.51
C VAL A 18 -22.26 -21.45 15.46
N ILE A 19 -21.53 -22.56 15.53
CA ILE A 19 -20.07 -22.56 15.42
C ILE A 19 -19.64 -22.09 14.03
N VAL A 20 -20.23 -22.65 12.96
CA VAL A 20 -19.94 -22.24 11.57
C VAL A 20 -20.24 -20.76 11.37
N TYR A 21 -21.36 -20.26 11.88
CA TYR A 21 -21.72 -18.85 11.78
C TYR A 21 -20.70 -17.93 12.49
N ARG A 22 -20.25 -18.33 13.69
CA ARG A 22 -19.24 -17.56 14.44
C ARG A 22 -17.91 -17.46 13.70
N TYR A 23 -17.42 -18.58 13.16
CA TYR A 23 -16.18 -18.59 12.40
C TYR A 23 -16.33 -17.88 11.06
N ALA A 24 -17.48 -17.97 10.38
CA ALA A 24 -17.75 -17.24 9.16
C ALA A 24 -17.74 -15.72 9.39
N VAL A 25 -18.40 -15.22 10.44
CA VAL A 25 -18.38 -13.80 10.80
C VAL A 25 -16.98 -13.35 11.21
N ALA A 26 -16.25 -14.17 11.98
CA ALA A 26 -14.87 -13.85 12.36
C ALA A 26 -13.98 -13.68 11.12
N THR A 27 -14.02 -14.63 10.19
CA THR A 27 -13.25 -14.58 8.93
C THR A 27 -13.68 -13.42 8.04
N ALA A 28 -14.98 -13.15 7.92
CA ALA A 28 -15.46 -12.02 7.11
C ALA A 28 -14.96 -10.67 7.65
N VAL A 29 -14.85 -10.55 8.97
CA VAL A 29 -14.35 -9.34 9.62
C VAL A 29 -12.83 -9.25 9.54
N THR A 30 -12.08 -10.33 9.77
CA THR A 30 -10.60 -10.30 9.75
C THR A 30 -10.00 -10.35 8.34
N ALA A 31 -10.67 -10.92 7.34
CA ALA A 31 -10.18 -11.01 5.97
C ALA A 31 -9.76 -9.67 5.34
N PRO A 32 -10.55 -8.57 5.40
CA PRO A 32 -10.12 -7.29 4.86
C PRO A 32 -8.91 -6.73 5.60
N PHE A 33 -8.81 -6.90 6.92
CA PHE A 33 -7.63 -6.47 7.68
C PHE A 33 -6.39 -7.27 7.28
N ALA A 34 -6.52 -8.59 7.09
CA ALA A 34 -5.43 -9.42 6.63
C ALA A 34 -4.92 -8.96 5.26
N ILE A 35 -5.80 -8.70 4.29
CA ILE A 35 -5.41 -8.23 2.95
C ILE A 35 -4.74 -6.86 2.99
N VAL A 36 -5.21 -5.94 3.83
CA VAL A 36 -4.64 -4.59 3.95
C VAL A 36 -3.30 -4.60 4.69
N LEU A 37 -3.13 -5.47 5.69
CA LEU A 37 -1.92 -5.55 6.51
C LEU A 37 -0.79 -6.36 5.85
N ASP A 38 -1.10 -7.37 5.05
CA ASP A 38 -0.08 -8.23 4.43
C ASP A 38 0.78 -7.47 3.40
N LYS A 39 0.16 -6.54 2.66
CA LYS A 39 0.84 -5.72 1.65
C LYS A 39 2.00 -4.87 2.18
N PRO A 40 1.84 -4.03 3.21
CA PRO A 40 2.95 -3.26 3.76
C PRO A 40 3.99 -4.16 4.44
N VAL A 41 3.59 -5.29 5.02
CA VAL A 41 4.51 -6.23 5.68
C VAL A 41 5.48 -6.88 4.68
N ILE A 42 4.98 -7.29 3.52
CA ILE A 42 5.83 -7.82 2.45
C ILE A 42 6.78 -6.74 1.90
N ASP A 43 6.30 -5.51 1.69
CA ASP A 43 7.13 -4.41 1.21
C ASP A 43 8.28 -4.08 2.18
N GLN A 44 7.97 -3.96 3.47
CA GLN A 44 8.97 -3.66 4.50
C GLN A 44 9.99 -4.79 4.70
N SER A 45 9.54 -6.05 4.64
CA SER A 45 10.43 -7.20 4.79
C SER A 45 11.38 -7.34 3.60
N LEU A 46 10.90 -7.13 2.37
CA LEU A 46 11.73 -7.12 1.18
C LEU A 46 12.69 -5.92 1.17
N TYR A 47 12.23 -4.74 1.60
CA TYR A 47 13.06 -3.54 1.74
C TYR A 47 14.22 -3.75 2.72
N TYR A 48 13.95 -4.33 3.89
CA TYR A 48 15.00 -4.64 4.87
C TYR A 48 16.01 -5.65 4.33
N ASN A 49 15.53 -6.70 3.64
CA ASN A 49 16.40 -7.67 2.99
C ASN A 49 17.24 -7.03 1.86
N GLY A 50 16.67 -6.09 1.11
CA GLY A 50 17.38 -5.31 0.08
C GLY A 50 18.45 -4.40 0.66
N MET A 51 18.16 -3.67 1.74
CA MET A 51 19.14 -2.83 2.46
C MET A 51 20.29 -3.61 3.09
N LYS A 52 20.18 -4.94 3.23
CA LYS A 52 21.33 -5.78 3.60
C LYS A 52 22.40 -5.82 2.50
N TYR A 53 21.97 -5.66 1.24
CA TYR A 53 22.84 -5.68 0.06
C TYR A 53 23.06 -4.30 -0.55
N THR A 54 22.36 -3.25 -0.09
CA THR A 54 22.48 -1.89 -0.61
C THR A 54 22.55 -0.84 0.51
N THR A 55 23.02 0.36 0.19
CA THR A 55 23.13 1.45 1.18
C THR A 55 21.80 2.18 1.37
N ALA A 56 21.60 2.75 2.56
CA ALA A 56 20.43 3.58 2.86
C ALA A 56 20.28 4.76 1.86
N THR A 57 21.40 5.31 1.38
CA THR A 57 21.42 6.37 0.37
C THR A 57 20.92 5.88 -0.99
N PHE A 58 21.34 4.68 -1.41
CA PHE A 58 20.84 4.08 -2.65
C PHE A 58 19.35 3.74 -2.56
N ALA A 59 18.91 3.17 -1.43
CA ALA A 59 17.50 2.87 -1.19
C ALA A 59 16.63 4.13 -1.23
N SER A 60 17.07 5.22 -0.58
CA SER A 60 16.36 6.50 -0.61
C SER A 60 16.34 7.14 -2.01
N ALA A 61 17.43 7.05 -2.77
CA ALA A 61 17.47 7.53 -4.16
C ALA A 61 16.51 6.74 -5.07
N MET A 62 16.40 5.42 -4.88
CA MET A 62 15.43 4.58 -5.58
C MET A 62 13.99 4.98 -5.24
N CYS A 63 13.65 5.15 -3.97
CA CYS A 63 12.33 5.64 -3.52
C CYS A 63 11.95 6.98 -4.15
N ASN A 64 12.92 7.87 -4.41
CA ASN A 64 12.65 9.16 -5.04
C ASN A 64 12.45 9.06 -6.57
N ILE A 65 13.00 8.03 -7.22
CA ILE A 65 12.84 7.79 -8.67
C ILE A 65 11.59 6.94 -8.96
N LEU A 66 11.00 6.25 -7.96
CA LEU A 66 9.78 5.42 -8.13
C LEU A 66 8.65 6.11 -8.92
N PRO A 67 8.25 7.37 -8.63
CA PRO A 67 7.24 8.07 -9.42
C PRO A 67 7.64 8.28 -10.89
N ALA A 68 8.93 8.57 -11.14
CA ALA A 68 9.46 8.77 -12.48
C ALA A 68 9.56 7.44 -13.27
N LEU A 69 9.92 6.34 -12.60
CA LEU A 69 9.97 5.00 -13.20
C LEU A 69 8.57 4.50 -13.58
N ALA A 70 7.58 4.70 -12.71
CA ALA A 70 6.19 4.34 -12.98
C ALA A 70 5.64 5.11 -14.20
N PHE A 71 6.00 6.39 -14.34
CA PHE A 71 5.67 7.18 -15.52
C PHE A 71 6.34 6.67 -16.79
N LEU A 72 7.65 6.39 -16.74
CA LEU A 72 8.39 5.83 -17.86
C LEU A 72 7.74 4.52 -18.34
N MET A 73 7.36 3.65 -17.40
CA MET A 73 6.64 2.41 -17.70
C MET A 73 5.26 2.65 -18.31
N ALA A 74 4.47 3.58 -17.77
CA ALA A 74 3.15 3.92 -18.31
C ALA A 74 3.24 4.48 -19.75
N TRP A 75 4.27 5.30 -20.02
CA TRP A 75 4.56 5.84 -21.34
C TRP A 75 4.93 4.74 -22.34
N ILE A 76 5.81 3.80 -21.96
CA ILE A 76 6.22 2.67 -22.81
C ILE A 76 5.04 1.71 -23.06
N CYS A 77 4.23 1.42 -22.04
CA CYS A 77 3.12 0.48 -22.16
C CYS A 77 1.92 1.01 -22.94
N GLY A 78 1.86 2.32 -23.26
CA GLY A 78 0.86 2.89 -24.17
C GLY A 78 -0.57 2.46 -23.84
N ILE A 79 -0.94 2.47 -22.55
CA ILE A 79 -2.10 1.73 -22.02
C ILE A 79 -3.46 2.25 -22.54
N GLU A 80 -3.50 3.40 -23.23
CA GLU A 80 -4.75 3.94 -23.77
C GLU A 80 -4.60 4.42 -25.23
N LYS A 81 -5.46 3.90 -26.12
CA LYS A 81 -5.57 4.37 -27.50
C LYS A 81 -6.31 5.71 -27.51
N VAL A 82 -5.57 6.78 -27.24
CA VAL A 82 -6.14 8.13 -27.13
C VAL A 82 -6.46 8.66 -28.53
N SER A 83 -7.75 8.90 -28.77
CA SER A 83 -8.16 9.76 -29.89
C SER A 83 -7.80 11.22 -29.56
N ILE A 84 -6.69 11.72 -30.12
CA ILE A 84 -6.15 13.07 -29.87
C ILE A 84 -7.15 14.20 -30.17
N ARG A 85 -8.18 13.90 -30.96
CA ARG A 85 -9.23 14.84 -31.38
C ARG A 85 -10.37 15.03 -30.38
N SER A 86 -10.55 14.14 -29.40
CA SER A 86 -11.67 14.26 -28.46
C SER A 86 -11.25 14.99 -27.17
N LEU A 87 -12.08 15.95 -26.74
CA LEU A 87 -11.86 16.73 -25.53
C LEU A 87 -11.76 15.86 -24.27
N HIS A 88 -12.51 14.76 -24.23
CA HIS A 88 -12.51 13.80 -23.12
C HIS A 88 -11.21 13.00 -23.04
N SER A 89 -10.64 12.57 -24.17
CA SER A 89 -9.34 11.90 -24.18
C SER A 89 -8.19 12.85 -23.85
N GLN A 90 -8.28 14.13 -24.23
CA GLN A 90 -7.29 15.13 -23.81
C GLN A 90 -7.34 15.39 -22.31
N ALA A 91 -8.53 15.50 -21.70
CA ALA A 91 -8.67 15.68 -20.26
C ALA A 91 -8.09 14.50 -19.47
N LYS A 92 -8.24 13.26 -19.96
CA LYS A 92 -7.61 12.07 -19.36
C LYS A 92 -6.09 12.14 -19.39
N ILE A 93 -5.48 12.50 -20.53
CA ILE A 93 -4.03 12.66 -20.63
C ILE A 93 -3.53 13.82 -19.76
N LEU A 94 -4.23 14.96 -19.78
CA LEU A 94 -3.82 16.12 -19.02
C LEU A 94 -3.88 15.83 -17.51
N GLY A 95 -4.91 15.11 -17.07
CA GLY A 95 -5.06 14.66 -15.68
C GLY A 95 -3.95 13.71 -15.24
N THR A 96 -3.54 12.76 -16.10
CA THR A 96 -2.41 11.87 -15.78
C THR A 96 -1.08 12.62 -15.74
N ILE A 97 -0.82 13.54 -16.69
CA ILE A 97 0.40 14.37 -16.70
C ILE A 97 0.46 15.26 -15.46
N VAL A 98 -0.64 15.93 -15.09
CA VAL A 98 -0.71 16.81 -13.91
C VAL A 98 -0.51 16.03 -12.61
N THR A 99 -1.13 14.85 -12.49
CA THR A 99 -0.99 14.00 -11.29
C THR A 99 0.44 13.49 -11.12
N VAL A 100 1.06 13.03 -12.22
CA VAL A 100 2.45 12.56 -12.21
C VAL A 100 3.43 13.71 -11.95
N GLY A 101 3.24 14.85 -12.63
CA GLY A 101 4.06 16.04 -12.43
C GLY A 101 3.98 16.54 -10.99
N GLY A 102 2.77 16.57 -10.40
CA GLY A 102 2.57 16.92 -9.00
C GLY A 102 3.28 15.99 -8.03
N ALA A 103 3.22 14.67 -8.25
CA ALA A 103 3.93 13.69 -7.43
C ALA A 103 5.46 13.86 -7.54
N MET A 104 5.98 14.05 -8.74
CA MET A 104 7.42 14.23 -8.99
C MET A 104 7.95 15.53 -8.37
N VAL A 105 7.19 16.62 -8.44
CA VAL A 105 7.49 17.88 -7.73
C VAL A 105 7.47 17.65 -6.22
N MET A 106 6.45 17.00 -5.66
CA MET A 106 6.40 16.71 -4.21
C MET A 106 7.62 15.91 -3.72
N THR A 107 8.11 14.97 -4.54
CA THR A 107 9.32 14.20 -4.26
C THR A 107 10.60 15.03 -4.39
N LEU A 108 10.75 15.84 -5.45
CA LEU A 108 11.93 16.69 -5.67
C LEU A 108 12.04 17.84 -4.65
N PHE A 109 10.92 18.29 -4.08
CA PHE A 109 10.87 19.38 -3.10
C PHE A 109 10.90 18.93 -1.63
N SER A 110 11.27 17.67 -1.34
CA SER A 110 11.41 17.20 0.05
C SER A 110 12.72 17.67 0.71
N GLY A 111 12.58 18.26 1.90
CA GLY A 111 13.59 19.04 2.62
C GLY A 111 14.72 18.26 3.32
N PRO A 112 15.67 18.98 3.96
CA PRO A 112 16.93 18.46 4.45
C PRO A 112 16.77 17.35 5.50
N MET A 113 17.62 16.33 5.40
CA MET A 113 17.67 15.21 6.35
C MET A 113 17.84 15.72 7.78
N LEU A 114 16.84 15.44 8.62
CA LEU A 114 16.90 15.71 10.06
C LEU A 114 18.05 14.91 10.68
N LYS A 115 19.15 15.61 11.00
CA LYS A 115 20.21 15.06 11.84
C LYS A 115 19.64 14.83 13.24
N LEU A 116 19.32 13.58 13.53
CA LEU A 116 18.91 13.15 14.85
C LEU A 116 20.05 13.46 15.85
N PRO A 117 19.76 14.15 16.98
CA PRO A 117 20.79 14.51 17.96
C PRO A 117 21.45 13.31 18.64
N TRP A 118 20.88 12.11 18.49
CA TRP A 118 21.33 10.86 19.11
C TRP A 118 22.35 10.04 18.28
N THR A 119 22.77 10.53 17.10
CA THR A 119 23.82 9.85 16.29
C THR A 119 25.24 10.05 16.81
N ASN A 120 25.41 10.74 17.95
CA ASN A 120 26.70 10.89 18.62
C ASN A 120 26.93 9.71 19.58
N ARG A 121 27.39 8.57 19.05
CA ARG A 121 28.02 7.52 19.84
C ARG A 121 29.50 7.43 19.45
N ASN A 122 30.29 8.28 20.09
CA ASN A 122 31.59 7.98 20.66
C ASN A 122 32.23 6.70 20.11
N THR A 123 32.93 6.81 18.99
CA THR A 123 34.01 5.88 18.66
C THR A 123 35.24 6.33 19.45
N GLN A 124 35.42 5.76 20.64
CA GLN A 124 36.74 5.57 21.23
C GLN A 124 37.08 4.09 21.13
#